data_AF-A0A2K0TKA7-F1
#
_entry.id   AF-A0A2K0TKA7-F1
#
_cell.length_a   1.000
_cell.length_b   1.000
_cell.length_c   1.000
_cell.angle_alpha   90.00
_cell.angle_beta   90.00
_cell.angle_gamma   90.00
#
_symmetry.space_group_name_H-M   'P 1'
#
loop_
_entity.id
_entity.type
_entity.pdbx_description
1 polymer ?
#
loop_
_entity_poly.entity_id
_entity_poly.type
_entity_poly.pdbx_seq_one_letter_code
_entity_poly.pdbx_strand_id
1 'polypeptide(L)'
;MKQSEIPEPLTDPTNNETVKKNVFLIFTHGREMVAKVRKISEFMGAEVYNVDENSNHRRNQIHGVNSRLEDVQSVLRNTQATLEAELNQISQYLSAWMALIAKEKATYTTLNLFSFDPARQILIAEGWCPANDLPLIRFTLQDVTNRFDSSAPSIIKEVRSNKKPPTYLKTNKFTEGFQTIVDAYGTATYQEVNPAVPVIVTFPFLFAVMFGDFGHAFILLSAALAMIFWEKPLKEVKLELFAMVFYGRYIMPIMAAFSSFTGLSYNDIFSKYMTLFDSAWALRSPRAGKNNGLFLLL
;
A
#
# COMPACT_ATOMS: atom_id res chain seq x y z
N MET A 1 -20.22 39.26 37.07
CA MET A 1 -20.24 38.03 36.27
C MET A 1 -19.52 36.95 37.08
N LYS A 2 -20.16 35.80 37.31
CA LYS A 2 -19.48 34.62 37.88
C LYS A 2 -19.22 33.65 36.73
N GLN A 3 -18.06 33.01 36.70
CA GLN A 3 -17.71 32.03 35.67
C GLN A 3 -17.14 30.77 36.31
N SER A 4 -17.35 29.63 35.67
CA SER A 4 -16.80 28.33 36.04
C SER A 4 -16.39 27.60 34.78
N GLU A 5 -15.22 26.99 34.78
CA GLU A 5 -14.76 26.17 33.65
C GLU A 5 -15.41 24.78 33.72
N ILE A 6 -15.73 24.20 32.56
CA ILE A 6 -16.12 22.79 32.47
C ILE A 6 -14.81 21.99 32.32
N PRO A 7 -14.51 21.05 33.23
CA PRO A 7 -13.22 20.35 33.23
C PRO A 7 -13.04 19.44 32.01
N GLU A 8 -14.15 18.88 31.49
CA GLU A 8 -14.14 18.00 30.33
C GLU A 8 -14.43 18.79 29.04
N PRO A 9 -13.63 18.59 27.98
CA PRO A 9 -13.90 19.20 26.69
C PRO A 9 -15.18 18.60 26.08
N LEU A 10 -16.03 19.46 25.51
CA LEU A 10 -17.27 19.05 24.88
C LEU A 10 -17.06 18.97 23.36
N THR A 11 -17.57 17.92 22.74
CA THR A 11 -17.55 17.79 21.27
C THR A 11 -18.65 18.64 20.67
N ASP A 12 -18.31 19.53 19.75
CA ASP A 12 -19.30 20.32 19.03
C ASP A 12 -19.98 19.45 17.95
N PRO A 13 -21.32 19.37 17.92
CA PRO A 13 -22.04 18.51 16.99
C PRO A 13 -21.93 18.92 15.52
N THR A 14 -21.47 20.14 15.20
CA THR A 14 -21.42 20.66 13.83
C THR A 14 -20.11 20.34 13.10
N ASN A 15 -18.97 20.46 13.79
CA ASN A 15 -17.65 20.22 13.23
C ASN A 15 -16.93 19.01 13.84
N ASN A 16 -17.52 18.39 14.88
CA ASN A 16 -16.98 17.24 15.60
C ASN A 16 -15.63 17.52 16.28
N GLU A 17 -15.31 18.78 16.57
CA GLU A 17 -14.10 19.19 17.26
C GLU A 17 -14.30 19.23 18.78
N THR A 18 -13.23 18.98 19.53
CA THR A 18 -13.25 19.04 21.00
C THR A 18 -12.97 20.47 21.45
N VAL A 19 -13.96 21.11 22.07
CA VAL A 19 -13.88 22.51 22.50
C VAL A 19 -14.01 22.60 24.02
N LYS A 20 -13.08 23.33 24.65
CA LYS A 20 -13.21 23.67 26.08
C LYS A 20 -14.25 24.76 26.23
N LYS A 21 -15.30 24.49 26.99
CA LYS A 21 -16.39 25.43 27.24
C LYS A 21 -16.40 25.88 28.70
N ASN A 22 -16.78 27.13 28.92
CA ASN A 22 -16.95 27.71 30.25
C ASN A 22 -18.41 28.13 30.45
N VAL A 23 -18.91 28.00 31.68
CA VAL A 23 -20.25 28.45 32.06
C VAL A 23 -20.12 29.80 32.77
N PHE A 24 -20.97 30.76 32.42
CA PHE A 24 -21.01 32.05 33.09
C PHE A 24 -22.43 32.43 33.51
N LEU A 25 -22.52 33.25 34.55
CA LEU A 25 -23.78 33.75 35.10
C LEU A 25 -23.69 35.26 35.31
N ILE A 26 -24.69 35.98 34.78
CA ILE A 26 -24.79 37.43 34.79
C ILE A 26 -26.06 37.82 35.55
N PHE A 27 -25.91 38.59 36.63
CA PHE A 27 -27.02 39.16 37.38
C PHE A 27 -27.31 40.57 36.83
N THR A 28 -28.56 40.84 36.45
CA THR A 28 -29.01 42.18 36.01
C THR A 28 -30.40 42.44 36.55
N HIS A 29 -30.72 43.70 36.82
CA HIS A 29 -32.06 44.12 37.22
C HIS A 29 -32.77 44.80 36.04
N GLY A 30 -34.04 44.45 35.80
CA GLY A 30 -34.87 45.03 34.75
C GLY A 30 -35.01 44.13 33.51
N ARG A 31 -36.25 43.97 33.03
CA ARG A 31 -36.59 43.07 31.90
C ARG A 31 -35.88 43.45 30.60
N GLU A 32 -35.71 44.75 30.33
CA GLU A 32 -35.03 45.24 29.13
C GLU A 32 -33.53 44.92 29.12
N MET A 33 -32.87 44.99 30.28
CA MET A 33 -31.44 44.67 30.41
C MET A 33 -31.19 43.17 30.24
N VAL A 34 -32.07 42.32 30.81
CA VAL A 34 -32.02 40.86 30.61
C VAL A 34 -32.16 40.52 29.12
N ALA A 35 -33.09 41.15 28.41
CA ALA A 35 -33.29 40.93 26.99
C ALA A 35 -32.08 41.37 26.14
N LYS A 36 -31.45 42.51 26.48
CA LYS A 36 -30.21 42.98 25.83
C LYS A 36 -29.04 42.01 26.07
N VAL A 37 -28.82 41.58 27.31
CA VAL A 37 -27.73 40.65 27.66
C VAL A 37 -27.93 39.29 26.99
N ARG A 38 -29.16 38.78 26.91
CA ARG A 38 -29.47 37.55 26.18
C ARG A 38 -29.06 37.65 24.71
N LYS A 39 -29.49 38.72 24.01
CA LYS A 39 -29.14 38.94 22.60
C LYS A 39 -27.63 39.05 22.36
N ILE A 40 -26.91 39.75 23.24
CA ILE A 40 -25.45 39.87 23.14
C ILE A 40 -24.78 38.50 23.34
N SER A 41 -25.25 37.71 24.32
CA SER A 41 -24.70 36.38 24.62
C SER A 41 -24.90 35.41 23.45
N GLU A 42 -26.12 35.38 22.89
CA GLU A 42 -26.45 34.56 21.72
C GLU A 42 -25.65 34.99 20.47
N PHE A 43 -25.44 36.30 20.26
CA PHE A 43 -24.61 36.83 19.18
C PHE A 43 -23.14 36.42 19.30
N MET A 44 -22.62 36.30 20.53
CA MET A 44 -21.27 35.82 20.80
C MET A 44 -21.14 34.28 20.71
N GLY A 45 -22.20 33.56 20.35
CA GLY A 45 -22.19 32.09 20.21
C GLY A 45 -22.39 31.33 21.53
N ALA A 46 -22.90 31.98 22.58
CA ALA A 46 -23.23 31.30 23.83
C ALA A 46 -24.65 30.71 23.80
N GLU A 47 -24.79 29.46 24.23
CA GLU A 47 -26.11 28.84 24.46
C GLU A 47 -26.68 29.26 25.81
N VAL A 48 -27.87 29.87 25.80
CA VAL A 48 -28.51 30.40 27.01
C VAL A 48 -29.59 29.44 27.51
N TYR A 49 -29.42 28.94 28.73
CA TYR A 49 -30.37 28.05 29.40
C TYR A 49 -31.24 28.80 30.41
N ASN A 50 -32.51 28.42 30.52
CA ASN A 50 -33.42 28.97 31.52
C ASN A 50 -33.37 28.10 32.80
N VAL A 51 -32.93 28.68 33.91
CA VAL A 51 -32.79 28.01 35.20
C VAL A 51 -33.69 28.71 36.22
N ASP A 52 -34.44 27.94 37.00
CA ASP A 52 -35.33 28.49 38.03
C ASP A 52 -34.53 29.06 39.23
N GLU A 53 -35.03 30.13 39.85
CA GLU A 53 -34.42 30.72 41.04
C GLU A 53 -34.64 29.84 42.28
N ASN A 54 -35.76 29.11 42.34
CA ASN A 54 -36.14 28.26 43.45
C ASN A 54 -35.40 26.92 43.40
N SER A 55 -34.79 26.54 44.54
CA SER A 55 -34.04 25.29 44.68
C SER A 55 -34.87 24.03 44.38
N ASN A 56 -36.15 24.00 44.78
CA ASN A 56 -37.02 22.85 44.58
C ASN A 56 -37.37 22.67 43.09
N HIS A 57 -37.66 23.76 42.38
CA HIS A 57 -37.93 23.71 40.95
C HIS A 57 -36.69 23.34 40.14
N ARG A 58 -35.50 23.83 40.51
CA ARG A 58 -34.23 23.38 39.89
C ARG A 58 -33.99 21.88 40.08
N ARG A 59 -34.27 21.33 41.27
CA ARG A 59 -34.13 19.89 41.51
C ARG A 59 -35.05 19.07 40.60
N ASN A 60 -36.29 19.53 40.37
CA ASN A 60 -37.21 18.92 39.42
C ASN A 60 -36.73 19.04 37.97
N GLN A 61 -36.16 20.19 37.57
CA GLN A 61 -35.57 20.37 36.23
C GLN A 61 -34.42 19.39 35.99
N ILE A 62 -33.53 19.20 36.97
CA ILE A 62 -32.43 18.24 36.89
C ILE A 62 -32.95 16.81 36.71
N HIS A 63 -33.97 16.41 37.49
CA HIS A 63 -34.60 15.09 37.33
C HIS A 63 -35.20 14.90 35.93
N GLY A 64 -35.90 15.91 35.40
CA GLY A 64 -36.46 15.85 34.05
C GLY A 64 -35.41 15.75 32.95
N VAL A 65 -34.30 16.50 33.07
CA VAL A 65 -33.19 16.43 32.11
C VAL A 65 -32.48 15.08 32.18
N ASN A 66 -32.21 14.56 33.38
CA ASN A 66 -31.56 13.26 33.54
C ASN A 66 -32.41 12.11 32.98
N SER A 67 -33.73 12.11 33.22
CA SER A 67 -34.63 11.10 32.64
C SER A 67 -34.63 11.16 31.11
N ARG A 68 -34.69 12.35 30.51
CA ARG A 68 -34.59 12.50 29.04
C ARG A 68 -33.24 12.07 28.51
N LEU A 69 -32.17 12.34 29.23
CA LEU A 69 -30.82 11.93 28.86
C LEU A 69 -30.71 10.41 28.84
N GLU A 70 -31.25 9.73 29.85
CA GLU A 70 -31.30 8.25 29.90
C GLU A 70 -32.11 7.68 28.71
N ASP A 71 -33.26 8.28 28.39
CA ASP A 71 -34.07 7.88 27.24
C ASP A 71 -33.30 8.02 25.92
N VAL A 72 -32.67 9.19 25.69
CA VAL A 72 -31.88 9.45 24.49
C VAL A 72 -30.68 8.49 24.40
N GLN A 73 -30.00 8.23 25.51
CA GLN A 73 -28.89 7.27 25.55
C GLN A 73 -29.35 5.85 25.24
N SER A 74 -30.54 5.45 25.72
CA SER A 74 -31.13 4.14 25.41
C SER A 74 -31.44 4.01 23.92
N VAL A 75 -32.09 5.03 23.33
CA VAL A 75 -32.36 5.07 21.89
C VAL A 75 -31.07 5.01 21.09
N LEU A 76 -30.06 5.82 21.46
CA LEU A 76 -28.77 5.84 20.77
C LEU A 76 -28.11 4.46 20.78
N ARG A 77 -28.03 3.81 21.95
CA ARG A 77 -27.45 2.46 22.08
C ARG A 77 -28.18 1.44 21.22
N ASN A 78 -29.51 1.46 21.21
CA ASN A 78 -30.30 0.55 20.39
C ASN A 78 -30.07 0.78 18.89
N THR A 79 -30.06 2.05 18.44
CA THR A 79 -29.79 2.38 17.04
C THR A 79 -28.38 1.97 16.61
N GLN A 80 -27.37 2.19 17.46
CA GLN A 80 -26.01 1.78 17.18
C GLN A 80 -25.90 0.25 17.11
N ALA A 81 -26.53 -0.48 18.03
CA ALA A 81 -26.53 -1.94 18.00
C ALA A 81 -27.20 -2.49 16.74
N THR A 82 -28.32 -1.89 16.29
CA THR A 82 -28.95 -2.28 15.02
C THR A 82 -28.06 -1.98 13.82
N LEU A 83 -27.38 -0.83 13.80
CA LEU A 83 -26.46 -0.46 12.73
C LEU A 83 -25.27 -1.43 12.66
N GLU A 84 -24.66 -1.74 13.81
CA GLU A 84 -23.55 -2.68 13.90
C GLU A 84 -23.95 -4.09 13.48
N ALA A 85 -25.17 -4.54 13.81
CA ALA A 85 -25.69 -5.84 13.37
C ALA A 85 -25.80 -5.91 11.83
N GLU A 86 -26.40 -4.90 11.19
CA GLU A 86 -26.51 -4.82 9.73
C GLU A 86 -25.15 -4.73 9.05
N LEU A 87 -24.23 -3.89 9.57
CA LEU A 87 -22.89 -3.77 9.03
C LEU A 87 -22.10 -5.08 9.13
N ASN A 88 -22.23 -5.80 10.25
CA ASN A 88 -21.60 -7.10 10.42
C ASN A 88 -22.14 -8.13 9.42
N GLN A 89 -23.46 -8.13 9.16
CA GLN A 89 -24.05 -9.01 8.16
C GLN A 89 -23.55 -8.69 6.74
N ILE A 90 -23.47 -7.41 6.36
CA ILE A 90 -22.96 -6.98 5.04
C ILE A 90 -21.47 -7.30 4.90
N SER A 91 -20.67 -7.09 5.96
CA SER A 91 -19.21 -7.25 5.93
C SER A 91 -18.78 -8.67 5.52
N GLN A 92 -19.57 -9.69 5.89
CA GLN A 92 -19.27 -11.10 5.58
C GLN A 92 -19.31 -11.39 4.08
N TYR A 93 -20.17 -10.69 3.33
CA TYR A 93 -20.39 -10.95 1.89
C TYR A 93 -19.75 -9.88 0.98
N LEU A 94 -19.41 -8.72 1.53
CA LEU A 94 -18.92 -7.57 0.76
C LEU A 94 -17.73 -7.93 -0.15
N SER A 95 -16.75 -8.68 0.36
CA SER A 95 -15.57 -9.10 -0.43
C SER A 95 -15.94 -9.99 -1.61
N ALA A 96 -16.87 -10.93 -1.41
CA ALA A 96 -17.34 -11.82 -2.47
C ALA A 96 -18.18 -11.07 -3.52
N TRP A 97 -19.05 -10.16 -3.09
CA TRP A 97 -19.84 -9.30 -3.99
C TRP A 97 -18.95 -8.38 -4.81
N MET A 98 -17.93 -7.76 -4.21
CA MET A 98 -16.97 -6.94 -4.94
C MET A 98 -16.24 -7.75 -6.02
N ALA A 99 -15.80 -8.97 -5.70
CA ALA A 99 -15.15 -9.84 -6.68
C ALA A 99 -16.10 -10.26 -7.82
N LEU A 100 -17.36 -10.57 -7.50
CA LEU A 100 -18.38 -10.93 -8.49
C LEU A 100 -18.67 -9.76 -9.43
N ILE A 101 -18.95 -8.57 -8.88
CA ILE A 101 -19.23 -7.36 -9.65
C ILE A 101 -18.02 -6.97 -10.51
N ALA A 102 -16.79 -7.09 -9.99
CA ALA A 102 -15.59 -6.81 -10.75
C ALA A 102 -15.43 -7.76 -11.95
N LYS A 103 -15.69 -9.06 -11.77
CA LYS A 103 -15.65 -10.07 -12.84
C LYS A 103 -16.74 -9.82 -13.89
N GLU A 104 -17.95 -9.52 -13.46
CA GLU A 104 -19.07 -9.26 -14.36
C GLU A 104 -18.84 -7.98 -15.18
N LYS A 105 -18.40 -6.90 -14.52
CA LYS A 105 -18.00 -5.67 -15.18
C LYS A 105 -16.88 -5.89 -16.20
N ALA A 106 -15.85 -6.68 -15.85
CA ALA A 106 -14.77 -7.00 -16.77
C ALA A 106 -15.30 -7.74 -18.01
N THR A 107 -16.20 -8.71 -17.81
CA THR A 107 -16.85 -9.49 -18.88
C THR A 107 -17.63 -8.58 -19.82
N TYR A 108 -18.54 -7.73 -19.31
CA TYR A 108 -19.28 -6.78 -20.14
C TYR A 108 -18.38 -5.76 -20.83
N THR A 109 -17.32 -5.31 -20.16
CA THR A 109 -16.34 -4.40 -20.77
C THR A 109 -15.64 -5.09 -21.94
N THR A 110 -15.28 -6.38 -21.81
CA THR A 110 -14.70 -7.14 -22.93
C THR A 110 -15.70 -7.40 -24.05
N LEU A 111 -16.97 -7.71 -23.74
CA LEU A 111 -18.02 -7.90 -24.75
C LEU A 111 -18.30 -6.61 -25.53
N ASN A 112 -18.18 -5.44 -24.88
CA ASN A 112 -18.30 -4.14 -25.54
C ASN A 112 -17.19 -3.86 -26.58
N LEU A 113 -16.08 -4.59 -26.54
CA LEU A 113 -15.02 -4.51 -27.55
C LEU A 113 -15.31 -5.38 -28.78
N PHE A 114 -16.32 -6.26 -28.72
CA PHE A 114 -16.63 -7.18 -29.80
C PHE A 114 -17.56 -6.51 -30.80
N SER A 115 -17.43 -6.89 -32.08
CA SER A 115 -18.38 -6.45 -33.10
C SER A 115 -19.59 -7.38 -33.09
N PHE A 116 -20.79 -6.78 -33.09
CA PHE A 116 -22.05 -7.51 -33.14
C PHE A 116 -22.58 -7.53 -34.57
N ASP A 117 -22.91 -8.71 -35.08
CA ASP A 117 -23.59 -8.91 -36.36
C ASP A 117 -25.09 -9.20 -36.12
N PRO A 118 -26.00 -8.24 -36.36
CA PRO A 118 -27.42 -8.41 -36.11
C PRO A 118 -28.09 -9.49 -36.97
N ALA A 119 -27.57 -9.77 -38.16
CA ALA A 119 -28.18 -10.72 -39.09
C ALA A 119 -28.01 -12.17 -38.64
N ARG A 120 -26.87 -12.46 -38.00
CA ARG A 120 -26.52 -13.81 -37.53
C ARG A 120 -26.61 -13.97 -36.02
N GLN A 121 -26.84 -12.87 -35.28
CA GLN A 121 -26.84 -12.84 -33.81
C GLN A 121 -25.54 -13.41 -33.23
N ILE A 122 -24.40 -13.11 -33.87
CA ILE A 122 -23.06 -13.54 -33.44
C ILE A 122 -22.21 -12.35 -33.00
N LEU A 123 -21.33 -12.61 -32.04
CA LEU A 123 -20.27 -11.69 -31.65
C LEU A 123 -18.95 -12.13 -32.30
N ILE A 124 -18.27 -11.19 -32.92
CA ILE A 124 -16.99 -11.39 -33.57
C ILE A 124 -15.94 -10.58 -32.81
N ALA A 125 -14.84 -11.24 -32.45
CA ALA A 125 -13.72 -10.63 -31.76
C ALA A 125 -12.41 -10.98 -32.46
N GLU A 126 -11.52 -10.00 -32.56
CA GLU A 126 -10.13 -10.20 -32.97
C GLU A 126 -9.23 -9.93 -31.76
N GLY A 127 -8.30 -10.83 -31.48
CA GLY A 127 -7.41 -10.71 -30.33
C GLY A 127 -6.07 -11.42 -30.56
N TRP A 128 -5.05 -10.93 -29.87
CA TRP A 128 -3.73 -11.57 -29.87
C TRP A 128 -3.68 -12.68 -28.82
N CYS A 129 -3.18 -13.85 -29.21
CA CYS A 129 -2.90 -14.94 -28.27
C CYS A 129 -1.52 -15.56 -28.57
N PRO A 130 -0.80 -16.06 -27.55
CA PRO A 130 0.42 -16.81 -27.78
C PRO A 130 0.11 -18.10 -28.56
N ALA A 131 0.87 -18.37 -29.61
CA ALA A 131 0.67 -19.57 -30.45
C ALA A 131 0.73 -20.88 -29.65
N ASN A 132 1.54 -20.92 -28.58
CA ASN A 132 1.68 -22.08 -27.70
C ASN A 132 0.42 -22.35 -26.85
N ASP A 133 -0.37 -21.31 -26.56
CA ASP A 133 -1.55 -21.42 -25.68
C ASP A 133 -2.85 -21.62 -26.49
N LEU A 134 -2.78 -21.56 -27.82
CA LEU A 134 -3.92 -21.75 -28.72
C LEU A 134 -4.64 -23.11 -28.54
N PRO A 135 -3.95 -24.26 -28.34
CA PRO A 135 -4.61 -25.54 -28.06
C PRO A 135 -5.42 -25.51 -26.76
N LEU A 136 -4.90 -24.85 -25.72
CA LEU A 136 -5.58 -24.73 -24.42
C LEU A 136 -6.87 -23.90 -24.53
N ILE A 137 -6.84 -22.80 -25.29
CA ILE A 137 -8.01 -21.97 -25.54
C ILE A 137 -9.07 -22.76 -26.30
N ARG A 138 -8.69 -23.48 -27.37
CA ARG A 138 -9.62 -24.35 -28.13
C ARG A 138 -10.28 -25.40 -27.25
N PHE A 139 -9.49 -26.09 -26.44
CA PHE A 139 -10.00 -27.10 -25.51
C PHE A 139 -10.98 -26.50 -24.50
N THR A 140 -10.64 -25.37 -23.89
CA THR A 140 -11.48 -24.70 -22.89
C THR A 140 -12.82 -24.28 -23.48
N LEU A 141 -12.82 -23.72 -24.70
CA LEU A 141 -14.05 -23.35 -25.39
C LEU A 141 -14.91 -24.57 -25.73
N GLN A 142 -14.30 -25.66 -26.21
CA GLN A 142 -15.03 -26.91 -26.50
C GLN A 142 -15.64 -27.51 -25.23
N ASP A 143 -14.90 -27.56 -24.11
CA ASP A 143 -15.41 -28.03 -22.82
C ASP A 143 -16.59 -27.19 -22.34
N VAL A 144 -16.52 -25.85 -22.48
CA VAL A 144 -17.63 -24.96 -22.13
C VAL A 144 -18.85 -25.22 -23.03
N THR A 145 -18.68 -25.31 -24.35
CA THR A 145 -19.80 -25.61 -25.26
C THR A 145 -20.48 -26.93 -24.92
N ASN A 146 -19.68 -27.97 -24.60
CA ASN A 146 -20.19 -29.29 -24.23
C ASN A 146 -20.97 -29.27 -22.90
N ARG A 147 -20.52 -28.49 -21.91
CA ARG A 147 -21.19 -28.39 -20.61
C ARG A 147 -22.54 -27.69 -20.67
N PHE A 148 -22.69 -26.72 -21.56
CA PHE A 148 -23.91 -25.90 -21.69
C PHE A 148 -24.87 -26.39 -22.77
N ASP A 149 -24.59 -27.56 -23.40
CA ASP A 149 -25.36 -28.16 -24.50
C ASP A 149 -25.81 -27.13 -25.54
N SER A 150 -24.91 -26.19 -25.85
CA SER A 150 -25.20 -25.08 -26.74
C SER A 150 -25.02 -25.55 -28.18
N SER A 151 -26.09 -25.46 -28.98
CA SER A 151 -26.08 -25.88 -30.39
C SER A 151 -25.13 -25.07 -31.29
N ALA A 152 -24.58 -23.95 -30.80
CA ALA A 152 -23.68 -23.08 -31.56
C ALA A 152 -22.22 -23.29 -31.11
N PRO A 153 -21.36 -23.92 -31.93
CA PRO A 153 -19.95 -24.08 -31.59
C PRO A 153 -19.23 -22.73 -31.65
N SER A 154 -18.42 -22.43 -30.64
CA SER A 154 -17.47 -21.32 -30.71
C SER A 154 -16.33 -21.66 -31.67
N ILE A 155 -16.13 -20.83 -32.69
CA ILE A 155 -15.14 -21.08 -33.75
C ILE A 155 -13.93 -20.17 -33.54
N ILE A 156 -12.73 -20.74 -33.46
CA ILE A 156 -11.46 -19.99 -33.47
C ILE A 156 -10.81 -20.15 -34.84
N LYS A 157 -10.62 -19.04 -35.54
CA LYS A 157 -9.90 -18.99 -36.81
C LYS A 157 -8.62 -18.16 -36.65
N GLU A 158 -7.51 -18.71 -37.09
CA GLU A 158 -6.26 -17.95 -37.20
C GLU A 158 -6.36 -16.99 -38.39
N VAL A 159 -6.11 -15.70 -38.14
CA VAL A 159 -6.15 -14.65 -39.15
C VAL A 159 -4.73 -14.16 -39.39
N ARG A 160 -4.29 -14.17 -40.65
CA ARG A 160 -3.02 -13.54 -41.05
C ARG A 160 -3.22 -12.04 -41.12
N SER A 161 -2.39 -11.29 -40.40
CA SER A 161 -2.45 -9.82 -40.34
C SER A 161 -1.07 -9.22 -40.49
N ASN A 162 -1.00 -8.04 -41.11
CA ASN A 162 0.22 -7.23 -41.19
C ASN A 162 0.36 -6.25 -40.01
N LYS A 163 -0.58 -6.29 -39.04
CA LYS A 163 -0.51 -5.46 -37.82
C LYS A 163 0.64 -5.94 -36.93
N LYS A 164 1.30 -5.01 -36.24
CA LYS A 164 2.38 -5.34 -35.29
C LYS A 164 1.80 -6.06 -34.07
N PRO A 165 2.18 -7.33 -33.82
CA PRO A 165 1.74 -8.05 -32.63
C PRO A 165 2.38 -7.48 -31.35
N PRO A 166 1.74 -7.66 -30.19
CA PRO A 166 2.31 -7.31 -28.90
C PRO A 166 3.45 -8.27 -28.52
N THR A 167 4.40 -7.76 -27.73
CA THR A 167 5.50 -8.56 -27.17
C THR A 167 5.02 -9.20 -25.86
N TYR A 168 5.17 -10.52 -25.75
CA TYR A 168 4.84 -11.27 -24.53
C TYR A 168 6.09 -12.00 -24.02
N LEU A 169 6.53 -11.65 -22.81
CA LEU A 169 7.69 -12.23 -22.16
C LEU A 169 7.22 -13.07 -20.97
N LYS A 170 7.51 -14.37 -20.99
CA LYS A 170 7.19 -15.27 -19.88
C LYS A 170 8.16 -15.00 -18.72
N THR A 171 7.65 -14.40 -17.66
CA THR A 171 8.41 -14.15 -16.43
C THR A 171 8.04 -15.16 -15.34
N ASN A 172 9.02 -15.48 -14.51
CA ASN A 172 8.84 -16.23 -13.26
C ASN A 172 8.98 -15.24 -12.09
N LYS A 173 8.60 -15.66 -10.87
CA LYS A 173 8.74 -14.83 -9.65
C LYS A 173 10.14 -14.20 -9.48
N PHE A 174 11.17 -14.88 -9.97
CA PHE A 174 12.55 -14.42 -9.93
C PHE A 174 12.88 -13.40 -11.04
N THR A 175 12.49 -13.68 -12.29
CA THR A 175 12.85 -12.82 -13.44
C THR A 175 11.93 -11.60 -13.59
N GLU A 176 10.77 -11.60 -12.93
CA GLU A 176 9.80 -10.51 -12.97
C GLU A 176 10.43 -9.16 -12.57
N GLY A 177 11.13 -9.11 -11.44
CA GLY A 177 11.77 -7.86 -10.98
C GLY A 177 12.82 -7.31 -11.97
N PHE A 178 13.63 -8.18 -12.56
CA PHE A 178 14.61 -7.78 -13.58
C PHE A 178 13.92 -7.31 -14.87
N GLN A 179 12.85 -8.00 -15.28
CA GLN A 179 12.07 -7.62 -16.45
C GLN A 179 11.43 -6.25 -16.27
N THR A 180 10.85 -5.95 -15.10
CA THR A 180 10.24 -4.65 -14.82
C THR A 180 11.25 -3.51 -14.87
N ILE A 181 12.49 -3.73 -14.39
CA ILE A 181 13.56 -2.72 -14.50
C ILE A 181 13.87 -2.42 -15.97
N VAL A 182 13.93 -3.45 -16.80
CA VAL A 182 14.18 -3.29 -18.24
C VAL A 182 12.99 -2.64 -18.95
N ASP A 183 11.77 -3.08 -18.65
CA ASP A 183 10.53 -2.56 -19.25
C ASP A 183 10.31 -1.08 -18.90
N ALA A 184 10.84 -0.62 -17.75
CA ALA A 184 10.81 0.80 -17.37
C ALA A 184 11.63 1.69 -18.32
N TYR A 185 12.67 1.16 -18.98
CA TYR A 185 13.39 1.87 -20.04
C TYR A 185 12.66 1.79 -21.38
N GLY A 186 12.03 0.66 -21.66
CA GLY A 186 11.21 0.48 -22.85
C GLY A 186 10.90 -0.98 -23.12
N THR A 187 9.74 -1.23 -23.72
CA THR A 187 9.33 -2.58 -24.10
C THR A 187 10.01 -3.02 -25.40
N ALA A 188 10.64 -4.19 -25.39
CA ALA A 188 11.26 -4.79 -26.57
C ALA A 188 10.25 -4.96 -27.72
N THR A 189 10.73 -4.79 -28.96
CA THR A 189 9.90 -5.01 -30.15
C THR A 189 9.63 -6.49 -30.39
N TYR A 190 8.64 -6.80 -31.24
CA TYR A 190 8.26 -8.18 -31.51
C TYR A 190 9.42 -8.96 -32.12
N GLN A 191 9.72 -10.13 -31.53
CA GLN A 191 10.85 -11.00 -31.89
C GLN A 191 12.24 -10.38 -31.69
N GLU A 192 12.36 -9.29 -30.93
CA GLU A 192 13.64 -8.76 -30.49
C GLU A 192 14.22 -9.60 -29.34
N VAL A 193 15.56 -9.62 -29.23
CA VAL A 193 16.26 -10.29 -28.13
C VAL A 193 15.94 -9.57 -26.82
N ASN A 194 15.48 -10.31 -25.81
CA ASN A 194 15.16 -9.74 -24.51
C ASN A 194 16.45 -9.30 -23.78
N PRO A 195 16.65 -7.99 -23.52
CA PRO A 195 17.84 -7.52 -22.81
C PRO A 195 17.81 -7.84 -21.31
N ALA A 196 16.68 -8.26 -20.74
CA ALA A 196 16.61 -8.66 -19.33
C ALA A 196 17.49 -9.88 -19.01
N VAL A 197 17.72 -10.78 -19.98
CA VAL A 197 18.53 -11.98 -19.77
C VAL A 197 19.99 -11.65 -19.37
N PRO A 198 20.74 -10.84 -20.14
CA PRO A 198 22.08 -10.43 -19.71
C PRO A 198 22.05 -9.53 -18.46
N VAL A 199 21.01 -8.69 -18.30
CA VAL A 199 20.86 -7.77 -17.17
C VAL A 199 20.80 -8.50 -15.82
N ILE A 200 20.25 -9.72 -15.76
CA ILE A 200 20.21 -10.53 -14.53
C ILE A 200 21.60 -10.70 -13.90
N VAL A 201 22.65 -10.77 -14.73
CA VAL A 201 24.04 -10.94 -14.26
C VAL A 201 24.80 -9.61 -14.27
N THR A 202 24.72 -8.85 -15.36
CA THR A 202 25.54 -7.66 -15.53
C THR A 202 25.14 -6.53 -14.57
N PHE A 203 23.84 -6.37 -14.29
CA PHE A 203 23.38 -5.31 -13.39
C PHE A 203 23.87 -5.54 -11.94
N PRO A 204 23.66 -6.72 -11.31
CA PRO A 204 24.21 -6.98 -9.99
C PRO A 204 25.74 -6.96 -9.93
N PHE A 205 26.42 -7.39 -10.99
CA PHE A 205 27.88 -7.34 -11.05
C PHE A 205 28.42 -5.90 -11.08
N LEU A 206 27.84 -5.02 -11.91
CA LEU A 206 28.23 -3.61 -11.95
C LEU A 206 27.92 -2.91 -10.62
N PHE A 207 26.80 -3.23 -9.98
CA PHE A 207 26.50 -2.77 -8.62
C PHE A 207 27.58 -3.19 -7.62
N ALA A 208 28.01 -4.46 -7.67
CA ALA A 208 29.01 -5.00 -6.77
C ALA A 208 30.39 -4.35 -6.90
N VAL A 209 30.79 -3.93 -8.11
CA VAL A 209 32.04 -3.19 -8.33
C VAL A 209 32.00 -1.83 -7.64
N MET A 210 30.84 -1.17 -7.64
CA MET A 210 30.64 0.15 -7.02
C MET A 210 30.44 0.08 -5.50
N PHE A 211 29.79 -0.98 -5.00
CA PHE A 211 29.43 -1.14 -3.58
C PHE A 211 30.44 -2.00 -2.79
N GLY A 212 31.48 -2.52 -3.44
CA GLY A 212 32.33 -3.65 -3.01
C GLY A 212 32.94 -3.59 -1.60
N ASP A 213 32.12 -3.88 -0.59
CA ASP A 213 32.49 -4.09 0.81
C ASP A 213 31.82 -5.38 1.30
N PHE A 214 32.61 -6.29 1.86
CA PHE A 214 32.12 -7.59 2.33
C PHE A 214 31.14 -7.46 3.52
N GLY A 215 31.39 -6.53 4.44
CA GLY A 215 30.57 -6.32 5.63
C GLY A 215 29.18 -5.78 5.29
N HIS A 216 29.12 -4.75 4.42
CA HIS A 216 27.87 -4.20 3.94
C HIS A 216 27.09 -5.20 3.08
N ALA A 217 27.78 -5.99 2.25
CA ALA A 217 27.16 -7.06 1.47
C ALA A 217 26.47 -8.11 2.36
N PHE A 218 27.09 -8.47 3.50
CA PHE A 218 26.50 -9.42 4.46
C PHE A 218 25.20 -8.88 5.09
N ILE A 219 25.14 -7.58 5.41
CA ILE A 219 23.93 -6.92 5.92
C ILE A 219 22.83 -6.95 4.84
N LEU A 220 23.17 -6.60 3.59
CA LEU A 220 22.24 -6.63 2.47
C LEU A 220 21.70 -8.03 2.20
N LEU A 221 22.56 -9.06 2.26
CA LEU A 221 22.16 -10.46 2.12
C LEU A 221 21.20 -10.89 3.23
N SER A 222 21.50 -10.53 4.48
CA SER A 222 20.68 -10.85 5.64
C SER A 222 19.29 -10.21 5.54
N ALA A 223 19.21 -8.94 5.14
CA ALA A 223 17.95 -8.24 4.90
C ALA A 223 17.13 -8.86 3.75
N ALA A 224 17.81 -9.25 2.66
CA ALA A 224 17.16 -9.92 1.53
C ALA A 224 16.57 -11.28 1.92
N LEU A 225 17.33 -12.09 2.66
CA LEU A 225 16.88 -13.40 3.14
C LEU A 225 15.72 -13.27 4.12
N ALA A 226 15.75 -12.29 5.02
CA ALA A 226 14.63 -11.98 5.90
C ALA A 226 13.34 -11.68 5.10
N MET A 227 13.43 -10.86 4.06
CA MET A 227 12.27 -10.55 3.20
C MET A 227 11.74 -11.77 2.43
N ILE A 228 12.62 -12.68 2.00
CA ILE A 228 12.21 -13.92 1.33
C ILE A 228 11.57 -14.90 2.32
N PHE A 229 12.12 -15.01 3.54
CA PHE A 229 11.60 -15.93 4.56
C PHE A 229 10.20 -15.50 5.07
N TRP A 230 9.98 -14.20 5.24
CA TRP A 230 8.71 -13.63 5.69
C TRP A 230 7.84 -13.08 4.54
N GLU A 231 7.87 -13.69 3.36
CA GLU A 231 7.16 -13.20 2.16
C GLU A 231 5.63 -13.01 2.37
N LYS A 232 4.97 -13.94 3.07
CA LYS A 232 3.51 -13.89 3.28
C LYS A 232 3.05 -12.68 4.11
N PRO A 233 3.56 -12.46 5.35
CA PRO A 233 3.14 -11.31 6.15
C PRO A 233 3.60 -9.97 5.57
N LEU A 234 4.77 -9.92 4.92
CA LEU A 234 5.29 -8.66 4.36
C LEU A 234 4.52 -8.17 3.13
N LYS A 235 3.80 -9.06 2.44
CA LYS A 235 2.99 -8.70 1.27
C LYS A 235 1.83 -7.75 1.59
N GLU A 236 1.37 -7.71 2.84
CA GLU A 236 0.25 -6.86 3.27
C GLU A 236 0.68 -5.43 3.64
N VAL A 237 1.99 -5.17 3.71
CA VAL A 237 2.53 -3.85 4.07
C VAL A 237 2.37 -2.89 2.89
N LYS A 238 1.59 -1.82 3.10
CA LYS A 238 1.24 -0.83 2.06
C LYS A 238 2.19 0.37 1.95
N LEU A 239 3.31 0.37 2.68
CA LEU A 239 4.26 1.48 2.61
C LEU A 239 4.95 1.46 1.24
N GLU A 240 4.80 2.53 0.46
CA GLU A 240 5.25 2.59 -0.95
C GLU A 240 6.75 2.27 -1.12
N LEU A 241 7.60 2.87 -0.28
CA LEU A 241 9.05 2.61 -0.30
C LEU A 241 9.36 1.14 -0.02
N PHE A 242 8.68 0.56 0.96
CA PHE A 242 8.87 -0.85 1.32
C PHE A 242 8.35 -1.78 0.23
N ALA A 243 7.22 -1.46 -0.39
CA ALA A 243 6.65 -2.23 -1.49
C ALA A 243 7.60 -2.29 -2.69
N MET A 244 8.27 -1.18 -3.03
CA MET A 244 9.28 -1.16 -4.10
C MET A 244 10.47 -2.07 -3.78
N VAL A 245 11.02 -1.98 -2.55
CA VAL A 245 12.15 -2.82 -2.12
C VAL A 245 11.74 -4.30 -2.07
N PHE A 246 10.53 -4.61 -1.58
CA PHE A 246 9.99 -5.96 -1.51
C PHE A 246 9.73 -6.57 -2.89
N TYR A 247 9.33 -5.75 -3.87
CA TYR A 247 9.23 -6.18 -5.26
C TYR A 247 10.57 -6.69 -5.80
N GLY A 248 11.66 -5.98 -5.49
CA GLY A 248 13.04 -6.33 -5.83
C GLY A 248 13.70 -7.40 -4.94
N ARG A 249 12.96 -8.15 -4.11
CA ARG A 249 13.54 -9.10 -3.13
C ARG A 249 14.46 -10.17 -3.70
N TYR A 250 14.29 -10.56 -4.97
CA TYR A 250 15.15 -11.54 -5.64
C TYR A 250 16.41 -10.92 -6.27
N ILE A 251 16.44 -9.59 -6.42
CA ILE A 251 17.59 -8.86 -6.97
C ILE A 251 18.65 -8.64 -5.89
N MET A 252 18.22 -8.26 -4.68
CA MET A 252 19.10 -8.01 -3.53
C MET A 252 20.06 -9.15 -3.16
N PRO A 253 19.65 -10.44 -3.09
CA PRO A 253 20.58 -11.50 -2.73
C PRO A 253 21.66 -11.71 -3.80
N ILE A 254 21.35 -11.49 -5.08
CA ILE A 254 22.34 -11.58 -6.17
C ILE A 254 23.31 -10.42 -6.09
N MET A 255 22.81 -9.20 -5.84
CA MET A 255 23.66 -8.02 -5.63
C MET A 255 24.59 -8.22 -4.43
N ALA A 256 24.08 -8.76 -3.32
CA ALA A 256 24.86 -9.05 -2.14
C ALA A 256 25.90 -10.16 -2.38
N ALA A 257 25.56 -11.20 -3.14
CA ALA A 257 26.50 -12.27 -3.48
C ALA A 257 27.67 -11.75 -4.33
N PHE A 258 27.40 -10.97 -5.38
CA PHE A 258 28.47 -10.36 -6.17
C PHE A 258 29.27 -9.34 -5.34
N SER A 259 28.62 -8.54 -4.50
CA SER A 259 29.29 -7.56 -3.65
C SER A 259 30.18 -8.21 -2.58
N SER A 260 29.81 -9.40 -2.11
CA SER A 260 30.65 -10.19 -1.20
C SER A 260 31.91 -10.68 -1.94
N PHE A 261 31.76 -11.12 -3.19
CA PHE A 261 32.90 -11.53 -4.02
C PHE A 261 33.85 -10.36 -4.34
N THR A 262 33.33 -9.19 -4.72
CA THR A 262 34.15 -8.01 -4.98
C THR A 262 34.78 -7.45 -3.71
N GLY A 263 34.06 -7.41 -2.58
CA GLY A 263 34.60 -6.98 -1.28
C GLY A 263 35.75 -7.86 -0.78
N LEU A 264 35.65 -9.18 -0.94
CA LEU A 264 36.75 -10.10 -0.67
C LEU A 264 37.94 -9.89 -1.62
N SER A 265 37.66 -9.60 -2.90
CA SER A 265 38.70 -9.31 -3.90
C SER A 265 39.44 -8.00 -3.61
N TYR A 266 38.73 -7.00 -3.10
CA TYR A 266 39.31 -5.73 -2.64
C TYR A 266 39.99 -5.83 -1.27
N ASN A 267 39.78 -6.94 -0.56
CA ASN A 267 40.22 -7.14 0.81
C ASN A 267 39.72 -6.01 1.75
N ASP A 268 38.43 -5.68 1.66
CA ASP A 268 37.80 -4.65 2.49
C ASP A 268 36.54 -5.17 3.20
N ILE A 269 36.54 -5.04 4.52
CA ILE A 269 35.40 -5.26 5.41
C ILE A 269 35.25 -4.06 6.35
N PHE A 270 34.19 -3.27 6.18
CA PHE A 270 33.95 -2.06 6.99
C PHE A 270 35.18 -1.11 7.06
N SER A 271 35.84 -0.89 5.93
CA SER A 271 37.07 -0.09 5.84
C SER A 271 38.27 -0.67 6.62
N LYS A 272 38.31 -2.00 6.78
CA LYS A 272 39.42 -2.76 7.37
C LYS A 272 39.87 -3.84 6.40
N TYR A 273 41.18 -4.04 6.34
CA TYR A 273 41.76 -5.14 5.57
C TYR A 273 41.69 -6.46 6.35
N MET A 274 41.61 -7.58 5.62
CA MET A 274 41.70 -8.92 6.19
C MET A 274 43.10 -9.50 5.98
N THR A 275 43.64 -10.21 6.97
CA THR A 275 44.89 -10.97 6.85
C THR A 275 44.61 -12.45 6.67
N LEU A 276 43.92 -12.80 5.58
CA LEU A 276 43.54 -14.19 5.28
C LEU A 276 44.74 -15.06 4.85
N PHE A 277 45.73 -14.45 4.20
CA PHE A 277 46.96 -15.11 3.74
C PHE A 277 48.18 -14.32 4.18
N ASP A 278 49.34 -14.97 4.18
CA ASP A 278 50.61 -14.31 4.45
C ASP A 278 50.88 -13.21 3.41
N SER A 279 51.44 -12.09 3.90
CA SER A 279 51.81 -10.97 3.05
C SER A 279 52.91 -11.37 2.07
N ALA A 280 52.69 -11.15 0.77
CA ALA A 280 53.73 -11.25 -0.25
C ALA A 280 54.82 -10.17 -0.11
N TRP A 281 54.59 -9.17 0.74
CA TRP A 281 55.52 -8.09 1.03
C TRP A 281 56.27 -8.37 2.33
N ALA A 282 57.59 -8.42 2.25
CA ALA A 282 58.47 -8.47 3.41
C ALA A 282 59.05 -7.07 3.69
N LEU A 283 58.82 -6.55 4.89
CA LEU A 283 59.45 -5.31 5.33
C LEU A 283 60.94 -5.57 5.60
N ARG A 284 61.81 -4.91 4.83
CA ARG A 284 63.25 -4.92 5.07
C ARG A 284 63.54 -3.96 6.24
N SER A 285 63.79 -4.50 7.43
CA SER A 285 64.21 -3.67 8.57
C SER A 285 65.47 -2.88 8.20
N PRO A 286 65.50 -1.54 8.39
CA PRO A 286 66.78 -0.84 8.42
C PRO A 286 67.61 -1.48 9.52
N ARG A 287 68.84 -1.88 9.22
CA ARG A 287 69.79 -2.35 10.24
C ARG A 287 69.83 -1.30 11.35
N ALA A 288 69.56 -1.73 12.58
CA ALA A 288 69.67 -0.90 13.78
C ALA A 288 71.05 -0.23 13.80
N GLY A 289 71.08 1.08 13.56
CA GLY A 289 72.32 1.82 13.38
C GLY A 289 72.08 3.29 13.08
N LYS A 290 71.74 4.03 14.14
CA LYS A 290 71.74 5.51 14.30
C LYS A 290 70.45 6.28 13.92
N ASN A 291 69.93 6.92 14.97
CA ASN A 291 68.97 8.02 15.02
C ASN A 291 69.10 9.02 13.86
N ASN A 292 67.97 9.35 13.22
CA ASN A 292 67.35 10.67 13.27
C ASN A 292 66.16 10.74 12.29
N GLY A 293 65.05 11.32 12.77
CA GLY A 293 64.13 12.12 11.94
C GLY A 293 63.19 11.38 10.99
N LEU A 294 61.92 11.32 11.40
CA LEU A 294 60.70 11.58 10.61
C LEU A 294 60.76 11.42 9.07
N PHE A 295 59.92 10.52 8.53
CA PHE A 295 59.20 10.52 7.23
C PHE A 295 59.01 9.04 6.79
N LEU A 296 57.89 8.57 6.26
CA LEU A 296 56.58 9.14 5.97
C LEU A 296 55.60 7.96 5.80
N LEU A 297 54.32 8.27 6.01
CA LEU A 297 53.10 7.60 5.53
C LEU A 297 53.22 6.89 4.17
N LEU A 298 52.65 5.69 4.09
CA LEU A 298 51.43 5.37 3.31
C LEU A 298 50.80 4.11 3.89
#